data_AF-A0A2R7Y497-F1
#
_entry.id   AF-A0A2R7Y497-F1
#
_cell.length_a   1.000
_cell.length_b   1.000
_cell.length_c   1.000
_cell.angle_alpha   90.00
_cell.angle_beta   90.00
_cell.angle_gamma   90.00
#
_symmetry.space_group_name_H-M   'P 1'
#
loop_
_entity.id
_entity.type
_entity.pdbx_description
1 polymer ?
#
loop_
_entity_poly.entity_id
_entity_poly.type
_entity_poly.pdbx_seq_one_letter_code
_entity_poly.pdbx_strand_id
1 'polypeptide(L)'
;MGTMIKPIKVPEGSTLPDYVEKVVLENGLKGGMIFGIGGFEKAEIAFYDTLTQKYVVKEYVSKENKILEVLSLSGFYNRKRSPDHGIP
;
A
#
# COMPACT_ATOMS: atom_id res chain seq x y z
N MET A 1 15.58 3.21 -21.78
CA MET A 1 15.25 3.66 -20.41
C MET A 1 15.05 2.42 -19.57
N GLY A 2 15.95 2.15 -18.62
CA GLY A 2 15.86 0.97 -17.76
C GLY A 2 14.74 1.12 -16.73
N THR A 3 14.12 0.00 -16.36
CA THR A 3 13.19 -0.06 -15.22
C THR A 3 13.97 0.26 -13.95
N MET A 4 13.59 1.35 -13.26
CA MET A 4 14.17 1.67 -11.96
C MET A 4 13.49 0.79 -10.90
N ILE A 5 14.23 -0.13 -10.30
CA ILE A 5 13.79 -0.91 -9.14
C ILE A 5 14.39 -0.26 -7.89
N LYS A 6 13.53 0.11 -6.93
CA LYS A 6 13.96 0.68 -5.65
C LYS A 6 13.60 -0.27 -4.51
N PRO A 7 14.56 -0.96 -3.89
CA PRO A 7 14.30 -1.75 -2.69
C PRO A 7 14.02 -0.81 -1.52
N ILE A 8 12.99 -1.14 -0.74
CA ILE A 8 12.63 -0.41 0.48
C ILE A 8 12.43 -1.38 1.63
N LYS A 9 12.92 -1.03 2.81
CA LYS A 9 12.55 -1.68 4.06
C LYS A 9 11.55 -0.78 4.76
N VAL A 10 10.37 -1.34 5.07
CA VAL A 10 9.38 -0.66 5.91
C VAL A 10 9.85 -0.76 7.36
N PRO A 11 9.98 0.36 8.10
CA PRO A 11 10.35 0.32 9.50
C PRO A 11 9.29 -0.41 10.34
N GLU A 12 9.74 -1.09 11.40
CA GLU A 12 8.85 -1.73 12.36
C GLU A 12 7.89 -0.71 12.99
N GLY A 13 6.66 -1.14 13.26
CA GLY A 13 5.59 -0.27 13.77
C GLY A 13 4.98 0.70 12.75
N SER A 14 5.41 0.67 11.48
CA SER A 14 4.83 1.53 10.44
C SER A 14 3.57 0.92 9.81
N THR A 15 2.63 1.78 9.42
CA THR A 15 1.55 1.43 8.50
C THR A 15 2.08 1.40 7.07
N LEU A 16 1.95 0.26 6.39
CA LEU A 16 2.53 0.06 5.05
C LEU A 16 2.06 1.11 4.03
N PRO A 17 0.74 1.36 3.83
CA PRO A 17 0.27 2.39 2.89
C PRO A 17 0.90 3.76 3.13
N ASP A 18 0.91 4.23 4.38
CA ASP A 18 1.43 5.55 4.75
C ASP A 18 2.93 5.67 4.46
N TYR A 19 3.70 4.63 4.78
CA TYR A 19 5.14 4.62 4.52
C TYR A 19 5.45 4.58 3.01
N VAL A 20 4.70 3.78 2.25
CA VAL A 20 4.84 3.73 0.79
C VAL A 20 4.49 5.08 0.17
N GLU A 21 3.41 5.72 0.60
CA GLU A 21 3.04 7.07 0.15
C GLU A 21 4.16 8.07 0.41
N LYS A 22 4.71 8.09 1.64
CA LYS A 22 5.86 8.92 2.00
C LYS A 22 7.04 8.72 1.03
N VAL A 23 7.43 7.46 0.79
CA VAL A 23 8.54 7.14 -0.14
C VAL A 23 8.23 7.63 -1.55
N VAL A 24 7.01 7.43 -2.05
CA VAL A 24 6.60 7.88 -3.37
C VAL A 24 6.72 9.39 -3.50
N LEU A 25 6.26 10.14 -2.50
CA LEU A 25 6.28 11.61 -2.49
C LEU A 25 7.71 12.16 -2.37
N GLU A 26 8.50 11.68 -1.42
CA GLU A 26 9.88 12.15 -1.18
C GLU A 26 10.81 11.91 -2.38
N ASN A 27 10.51 10.88 -3.18
CA ASN A 27 11.29 10.52 -4.36
C ASN A 27 10.70 11.06 -5.67
N GLY A 28 9.61 11.82 -5.61
CA GLY A 28 8.95 12.38 -6.80
C GLY A 28 8.46 11.32 -7.79
N LEU A 29 8.12 10.11 -7.32
CA LEU A 29 7.66 9.02 -8.16
C LEU A 29 6.25 9.30 -8.66
N LYS A 30 5.99 9.08 -9.96
CA LYS A 30 4.72 9.45 -10.61
C LYS A 30 3.76 8.28 -10.80
N GLY A 31 4.30 7.08 -11.01
CA GLY A 31 3.53 5.85 -11.11
C GLY A 31 4.46 4.65 -11.21
N GLY A 32 3.96 3.48 -10.83
CA GLY A 32 4.73 2.25 -10.84
C GLY A 32 4.04 1.09 -10.12
N MET A 33 4.76 -0.02 -10.03
CA MET A 33 4.33 -1.24 -9.35
C MET A 33 5.03 -1.38 -8.00
N ILE A 34 4.32 -1.94 -7.03
CA ILE A 34 4.83 -2.34 -5.74
C ILE A 34 4.77 -3.86 -5.68
N PHE A 35 5.88 -4.48 -5.29
CA PHE A 35 5.96 -5.89 -4.94
C PHE A 35 6.62 -6.01 -3.57
N GLY A 36 6.14 -6.92 -2.73
CA GLY A 36 6.69 -7.08 -1.40
C GLY A 36 6.34 -8.40 -0.73
N ILE A 37 7.11 -8.68 0.31
CA ILE A 37 6.94 -9.76 1.28
C ILE A 37 7.24 -9.18 2.66
N GLY A 38 6.81 -9.86 3.72
CA GLY A 38 7.10 -9.41 5.08
C GLY A 38 6.13 -9.98 6.11
N GLY A 39 5.98 -9.28 7.22
CA GLY A 39 5.07 -9.65 8.30
C GLY A 39 4.33 -8.44 8.85
N PHE A 40 3.09 -8.66 9.27
CA PHE A 40 2.28 -7.67 9.99
C PHE A 40 1.86 -8.17 11.36
N GLU A 41 1.75 -7.26 12.33
CA GLU A 41 1.05 -7.52 13.60
C GLU A 41 -0.46 -7.41 13.45
N LYS A 42 -0.92 -6.44 12.64
CA LYS A 42 -2.32 -6.24 12.27
C LYS A 42 -2.44 -6.02 10.76
N ALA A 43 -3.45 -6.62 10.14
CA ALA A 43 -3.83 -6.36 8.76
C ALA A 43 -5.35 -6.15 8.66
N GLU A 44 -5.75 -5.14 7.90
CA GLU A 44 -7.14 -4.92 7.51
C GLU A 44 -7.28 -5.26 6.03
N ILE A 45 -8.15 -6.22 5.72
CA ILE A 45 -8.40 -6.67 4.36
C ILE A 45 -9.85 -6.36 4.01
N ALA A 46 -10.03 -5.56 2.96
CA ALA A 46 -11.33 -5.14 2.48
C ALA A 46 -11.73 -5.93 1.22
N PHE A 47 -12.95 -6.46 1.21
CA PHE A 47 -13.55 -7.12 0.05
C PHE A 47 -14.70 -6.24 -0.46
N TYR A 48 -14.69 -5.90 -1.75
CA TYR A 48 -15.78 -5.13 -2.33
C TYR A 48 -16.99 -6.03 -2.58
N ASP A 49 -18.10 -5.75 -1.92
CA ASP A 49 -19.39 -6.38 -2.18
C ASP A 49 -20.11 -5.61 -3.29
N THR A 50 -20.34 -6.28 -4.42
CA THR A 50 -20.98 -5.69 -5.60
C THR A 50 -22.48 -5.49 -5.44
N LEU A 51 -23.14 -6.24 -4.56
CA LEU A 51 -24.57 -6.10 -4.30
C LEU A 51 -24.84 -4.86 -3.45
N THR A 52 -24.05 -4.67 -2.38
CA THR A 52 -24.21 -3.54 -1.47
C THR A 52 -23.38 -2.32 -1.86
N GLN A 53 -22.48 -2.46 -2.84
CA GLN A 53 -21.51 -1.44 -3.29
C GLN A 53 -20.66 -0.88 -2.13
N LYS A 54 -20.32 -1.76 -1.19
CA LYS A 54 -19.57 -1.40 0.03
C LYS A 54 -18.41 -2.36 0.23
N TYR A 55 -17.38 -1.86 0.89
CA TYR A 55 -16.30 -2.72 1.36
C TYR A 55 -16.69 -3.40 2.66
N VAL A 56 -16.59 -4.73 2.68
CA VAL A 56 -16.61 -5.53 3.89
C VAL A 56 -15.18 -5.66 4.39
N VAL A 57 -14.89 -5.03 5.53
CA VAL A 57 -13.56 -5.04 6.14
C VAL A 57 -13.45 -6.20 7.11
N LYS A 58 -12.36 -6.95 7.03
CA LYS A 58 -11.98 -7.96 8.01
C LYS A 58 -10.65 -7.58 8.63
N GLU A 59 -10.63 -7.57 9.96
CA GLU A 59 -9.41 -7.36 10.73
C GLU A 59 -8.76 -8.69 11.08
N TYR A 60 -7.44 -8.75 10.92
CA TYR A 60 -6.60 -9.86 11.34
C TYR A 60 -5.54 -9.30 12.28
N VAL A 61 -5.46 -9.86 13.49
CA VAL A 61 -4.45 -9.50 14.49
C VAL A 61 -3.65 -10.76 14.79
N SER A 62 -2.33 -10.64 14.82
CA SER A 62 -1.46 -11.75 15.17
C SER A 62 -1.70 -12.18 16.62
N LYS A 63 -1.48 -13.46 16.92
CA LYS A 63 -1.62 -14.02 18.27
C LYS A 63 -0.25 -14.35 18.83
N GLU A 64 -0.06 -14.13 20.14
CA GLU A 64 1.01 -14.73 20.96
C GLU A 64 2.40 -14.74 20.29
N ASN A 65 3.03 -13.57 20.14
CA ASN A 65 4.38 -13.41 19.56
C ASN A 65 4.55 -13.97 18.13
N LYS A 66 3.47 -14.20 17.38
CA LYS A 66 3.52 -14.57 15.96
C LYS A 66 3.33 -13.33 15.08
N ILE A 67 3.68 -13.48 13.80
CA ILE A 67 3.45 -12.49 12.75
C ILE A 67 2.45 -13.04 11.73
N LEU A 68 1.68 -12.15 11.10
CA LEU A 68 0.90 -12.47 9.91
C LEU A 68 1.84 -12.38 8.71
N GLU A 69 2.25 -13.52 8.16
CA GLU A 69 3.16 -13.54 7.02
C GLU A 69 2.45 -13.10 5.72
N VAL A 70 3.12 -12.21 5.00
CA VAL A 70 2.71 -11.72 3.69
C VAL A 70 3.44 -12.54 2.64
N LEU A 71 2.75 -13.54 2.08
CA LEU A 71 3.29 -14.38 1.01
C LEU A 71 3.50 -13.59 -0.28
N SER A 72 2.60 -12.66 -0.57
CA SER A 72 2.69 -11.79 -1.73
C SER A 72 1.90 -10.50 -1.47
N LEU A 73 2.59 -9.37 -1.61
CA LEU A 73 1.99 -8.06 -1.74
C LEU A 73 2.25 -7.58 -3.16
N SER A 74 1.19 -7.24 -3.88
CA SER A 74 1.30 -6.57 -5.16
C SER A 74 0.30 -5.43 -5.26
N GLY A 75 0.69 -4.37 -5.95
CA GLY A 75 -0.15 -3.20 -6.12
C GLY A 75 0.47 -2.17 -7.04
N PHE A 76 -0.25 -1.08 -7.25
CA PHE A 76 0.18 0.04 -8.07
C PHE A 76 0.08 1.32 -7.26
N TYR A 77 0.99 2.25 -7.51
CA TYR A 77 0.82 3.64 -7.10
C TYR A 77 0.71 4.49 -8.36
N ASN A 78 -0.16 5.49 -8.30
CA ASN A 78 -0.31 6.49 -9.34
C ASN A 78 -0.54 7.83 -8.65
N ARG A 79 0.23 8.85 -9.02
CA ARG A 79 -0.04 10.19 -8.54
C ARG A 79 -1.33 10.67 -9.20
N LYS A 80 -2.37 10.86 -8.40
CA LYS A 80 -3.60 11.51 -8.88
C LYS A 80 -3.21 12.92 -9.31
N ARG A 81 -3.47 13.27 -10.56
CA ARG A 81 -3.33 14.66 -11.02
C ARG A 81 -4.34 15.45 -10.20
N SER A 82 -3.88 16.34 -9.33
CA SER A 82 -4.77 17.40 -8.84
C SER A 82 -5.32 18.10 -10.09
N PRO A 83 -6.62 18.44 -10.17
CA PRO A 83 -7.06 19.39 -11.17
C PRO A 83 -6.24 20.66 -10.92
N ASP A 84 -5.28 20.91 -11.80
CA ASP A 84 -4.56 22.16 -11.84
C ASP A 84 -5.63 23.26 -11.91
N HIS A 85 -5.49 24.27 -11.06
CA HIS A 85 -6.31 25.47 -11.13
C HIS A 85 -6.28 25.97 -12.57
N GLY A 86 -7.40 25.86 -13.28
CA GLY A 86 -7.37 26.08 -14.73
C GLY A 86 -8.62 25.68 -15.48
N ILE A 87 -9.80 26.14 -15.05
CA ILE A 87 -10.83 26.68 -15.94
C ILE A 87 -11.42 27.91 -15.20
N PRO A 88 -11.61 29.08 -15.87
CA PRO A 88 -12.29 30.23 -15.27
C PRO A 88 -13.64 29.88 -14.65
#